data_AF-A0A480ADW5-F1
#
_entry.id   AF-A0A480ADW5-F1
#
_cell.length_a   1.000
_cell.length_b   1.000
_cell.length_c   1.000
_cell.angle_alpha   90.00
_cell.angle_beta   90.00
_cell.angle_gamma   90.00
#
_symmetry.space_group_name_H-M   'P 1'
#
loop_
_entity.id
_entity.type
_entity.pdbx_description
1 polymer ?
#
loop_
_entity_poly.entity_id
_entity_poly.type
_entity_poly.pdbx_seq_one_letter_code
_entity_poly.pdbx_strand_id
1 'polypeptide(L)' 'MKLLLDTHAFMWWHSDPECIPKSTIHLLQDPDNEVIISVVSLWEMQIKIQLGKLALLSETI' A
#
# COMPACT_ATOMS: atom_id res chain seq x y z
N MET A 1 10.49 11.80 -8.46
CA MET A 1 10.81 10.53 -9.18
C MET A 1 9.58 9.61 -9.23
N LYS A 2 9.56 8.51 -10.00
CA LYS A 2 8.44 7.56 -9.99
C LYS A 2 8.71 6.41 -9.00
N LEU A 3 7.80 6.18 -8.07
CA LEU A 3 7.91 5.17 -7.02
C LEU A 3 6.80 4.14 -7.19
N LEU A 4 7.14 2.93 -7.62
CA LEU A 4 6.18 1.84 -7.74
C LEU A 4 6.09 1.09 -6.40
N LEU A 5 4.90 1.08 -5.82
CA LEU A 5 4.62 0.34 -4.59
C LEU A 5 4.30 -1.13 -4.88
N ASP A 6 4.89 -2.01 -4.08
CA ASP A 6 4.38 -3.37 -3.91
C ASP A 6 3.08 -3.36 -3.10
N THR A 7 2.25 -4.38 -3.30
CA THR A 7 1.03 -4.61 -2.54
C THR A 7 1.25 -4.55 -1.03
N HIS A 8 2.30 -5.17 -0.48
CA HIS A 8 2.52 -5.17 0.96
C HIS A 8 2.91 -3.78 1.50
N ALA A 9 3.70 -3.03 0.73
CA ALA A 9 4.11 -1.68 1.10
C ALA A 9 2.91 -0.73 1.11
N PHE A 10 2.00 -0.85 0.14
CA PHE A 10 0.73 -0.11 0.14
C PHE A 10 -0.13 -0.44 1.36
N MET A 11 -0.26 -1.73 1.69
CA MET A 11 -1.04 -2.18 2.86
C MET A 11 -0.48 -1.63 4.17
N TRP A 12 0.83 -1.75 4.40
CA TRP A 12 1.47 -1.18 5.59
C TRP A 12 1.34 0.33 5.63
N TRP A 13 1.43 1.02 4.49
CA TRP A 13 1.33 2.47 4.50
C TRP A 13 -0.05 2.95 4.98
N HIS A 14 -1.10 2.18 4.68
CA HIS A 14 -2.45 2.46 5.14
C HIS A 14 -2.71 2.05 6.59
N SER A 15 -2.31 0.83 6.99
CA SER A 15 -2.72 0.26 8.29
C SER A 15 -1.64 0.32 9.37
N ASP A 16 -0.37 0.18 9.02
CA ASP A 16 0.76 0.06 9.95
C ASP A 16 2.00 0.82 9.41
N PRO A 17 1.95 2.16 9.28
CA PRO A 17 3.02 2.92 8.66
C PRO A 17 4.36 2.81 9.42
N GLU A 18 4.32 2.41 10.69
CA GLU A 18 5.50 2.12 11.51
C GLU A 18 6.33 0.94 10.97
N CYS A 19 5.72 0.02 10.22
CA CYS A 19 6.42 -1.07 9.55
C CYS A 19 7.24 -0.61 8.33
N ILE A 20 7.05 0.64 7.86
CA ILE A 20 7.79 1.20 6.75
C ILE A 20 8.97 2.04 7.27
N PRO A 21 10.20 1.85 6.74
CA PRO A 21 11.32 2.70 7.11
C PRO A 21 11.02 4.19 6.92
N LYS A 22 11.42 5.01 7.89
CA LYS A 22 11.15 6.47 7.87
C LYS A 22 11.70 7.19 6.64
N SER A 23 12.81 6.70 6.07
CA SER A 23 13.36 7.23 4.81
C SER A 23 12.42 6.97 3.63
N THR A 24 11.81 5.78 3.56
CA THR A 24 10.81 5.43 2.54
C THR A 24 9.55 6.25 2.72
N ILE A 25 9.06 6.44 3.95
CA ILE A 25 7.90 7.32 4.21
C ILE A 25 8.16 8.75 3.72
N HIS A 26 9.36 9.31 3.98
CA HIS A 26 9.70 10.63 3.43
C HIS A 26 9.65 10.67 1.91
N LEU A 27 10.15 9.63 1.22
CA LEU A 27 10.07 9.55 -0.24
C LEU A 27 8.61 9.46 -0.74
N LEU A 28 7.74 8.74 -0.03
CA LEU A 28 6.32 8.60 -0.39
C LEU A 28 5.48 9.84 -0.10
N GLN A 29 5.89 10.66 0.88
CA GLN A 29 5.20 11.90 1.26
C GLN A 29 5.72 13.14 0.52
N ASP A 30 6.87 13.03 -0.12
CA ASP A 30 7.45 14.10 -0.93
C ASP A 30 6.61 14.33 -2.20
N PRO A 31 6.03 15.54 -2.38
CA PRO A 31 5.17 15.84 -3.52
C PRO A 31 5.90 15.87 -4.87
N ASP A 32 7.23 15.95 -4.89
CA ASP A 32 8.03 15.85 -6.13
C ASP A 32 8.16 14.39 -6.61
N ASN A 33 7.65 13.43 -5.84
CA ASN A 33 7.58 12.02 -6.18
C ASN A 33 6.18 11.59 -6.61
N GLU A 34 6.12 10.88 -7.72
CA GLU A 34 4.90 10.26 -8.23
C GLU A 34 4.83 8.84 -7.67
N VAL A 35 3.95 8.63 -6.70
CA VAL A 35 3.68 7.32 -6.10
C VAL A 35 2.64 6.60 -6.95
N ILE A 36 3.01 5.44 -7.48
CA ILE A 36 2.14 4.63 -8.36
C ILE A 36 1.91 3.25 -7.77
N ILE A 37 0.72 2.71 -7.99
CA ILE A 37 0.35 1.32 -7.69
C ILE A 37 -0.08 0.64 -8.98
N SER A 38 0.35 -0.60 -9.18
CA SER A 38 -0.10 -1.40 -10.33
C SER A 38 -1.56 -1.81 -10.15
N VAL A 39 -2.33 -1.75 -11.23
CA VAL A 39 -3.69 -2.32 -11.26
C VAL A 39 -3.69 -3.83 -10.98
N VAL A 40 -2.60 -4.53 -11.33
CA VAL A 40 -2.44 -5.96 -11.06
C VAL A 40 -2.36 -6.22 -9.56
N SER A 41 -1.68 -5.37 -8.79
CA SER A 41 -1.62 -5.46 -7.33
C SER A 41 -3.00 -5.40 -6.71
N LEU A 42 -3.88 -4.50 -7.18
CA LEU A 42 -5.26 -4.40 -6.71
C LEU A 42 -6.08 -5.66 -7.08
N TRP A 43 -5.87 -6.22 -8.26
CA TRP A 43 -6.55 -7.45 -8.68
C TRP A 43 -6.13 -8.65 -7.82
N GLU A 44 -4.84 -8.80 -7.53
CA GLU A 44 -4.34 -9.84 -6.62
C GLU A 44 -4.87 -9.68 -5.20
N MET A 45 -4.95 -8.45 -4.70
CA MET A 45 -5.59 -8.15 -3.40
C MET A 45 -7.02 -8.64 -3.40
N GLN A 46 -7.81 -8.33 -4.44
CA GLN A 46 -9.20 -8.76 -4.52
C GLN A 46 -9.33 -10.29 -4.54
N ILE A 47 -8.48 -10.99 -5.29
CA ILE A 47 -8.47 -12.47 -5.26
C ILE A 47 -8.16 -12.98 -3.85
N LYS A 48 -7.18 -12.39 -3.16
CA LYS A 48 -6.84 -12.79 -1.79
C LYS A 48 -7.97 -12.52 -0.81
N ILE A 49 -8.71 -11.43 -0.97
CA ILE A 49 -9.91 -11.12 -0.17
C ILE A 49 -11.00 -12.17 -0.39
N GLN A 50 -11.30 -12.51 -1.65
CA GLN A 50 -12.28 -13.55 -1.97
C GLN A 50 -11.90 -14.93 -1.41
N LEU A 51 -10.60 -15.22 -1.34
CA LEU A 51 -10.08 -16.44 -0.73
C LEU A 51 -10.02 -16.39 0.81
N GLY A 52 -10.42 -15.28 1.44
CA GLY A 52 -10.31 -15.08 2.89
C GLY A 52 -8.86 -14.99 3.40
N LYS A 53 -7.90 -14.76 2.52
CA LYS A 53 -6.46 -14.68 2.82
C LYS A 53 -5.98 -13.25 3.11
N LEU A 54 -6.80 -12.25 2.83
CA LEU A 54 -6.55 -10.85 3.09
C LEU A 54 -7.82 -10.22 3.65
N ALA A 55 -7.71 -9.55 4.81
CA ALA A 55 -8.79 -8.77 5.39
C ALA A 55 -8.42 -7.28 5.27
N LEU A 56 -9.35 -6.48 4.75
CA LEU A 56 -9.23 -5.03 4.80
C LEU A 56 -9.94 -4.55 6.07
N LEU A 57 -9.19 -3.94 6.98
CA LEU A 57 -9.77 -3.29 8.15
C LEU A 57 -10.42 -1.99 7.68
N SER A 58 -11.74 -1.96 7.62
CA SER A 58 -12.50 -0.73 7.47
C SER A 58 -12.68 -0.15 8.88
N GLU A 59 -12.12 1.03 9.15
CA GLU A 59 -12.60 1.82 10.29
C GLU A 59 -14.05 2.23 9.98
N THR A 60 -15.00 1.66 10.73
CA THR A 60 -16.39 2.10 10.70
C THR A 60 -16.44 3.52 11.26
N ILE A 61 -16.73 4.49 10.40
CA ILE A 61 -17.04 5.88 10.79
C ILE A 61 -18.37 5.92 11.54
#